data_AF-A0A815TRF8-F1
#
_entry.id   AF-A0A815TRF8-F1
#
_cell.length_a   1.000
_cell.length_b   1.000
_cell.length_c   1.000
_cell.angle_alpha   90.00
_cell.angle_beta   90.00
_cell.angle_gamma   90.00
#
_symmetry.space_group_name_H-M   'P 1'
#
loop_
_entity.id
_entity.type
_entity.pdbx_description
1 polymer ?
#
loop_
_entity_poly.entity_id
_entity_poly.type
_entity_poly.pdbx_seq_one_letter_code
_entity_poly.pdbx_strand_id
1 'polypeptide(L)'
;MKLTISILCVFFLIITIGAPPVVENVNKDKQHADSKEDNSDEALNELEYSRYLKEVVEILENDPDFKKKLENASIDDIKSGNIAQYLGLVQHHVRTKLDEAKQREMARLRELVAQRLRNLSEKERMELARGDPNGKHVQQFLPQHIDHQNSESFGQADLERLIRHASKDLDEIDRKREQQFKEYEMTKEYERRAKLAQMNEEERKKQEALHREAIEKKKHHPEVNHPGSVDQMQEVWEDVDHLEAEQFNPKSFFQLHDINSDGFLDEGEIEAIMQKEAEKVHDNTPEADPVEKQEEMDRMREHVMKEFDKNNDRMLSYEEFQHGINADEAKNNQGWQSIEDSTVYSDQEFQSFSEQLGHASTPHASQPHNPAAGNQVPSPQEQGHIPRAPPSVNSH
;
A
#
# COMPACT_ATOMS: atom_id res chain seq x y z
N MET A 1 -28.05 16.95 -9.93
CA MET A 1 -27.07 15.91 -10.29
C MET A 1 -25.62 16.35 -10.07
N LYS A 2 -25.27 17.64 -10.22
CA LYS A 2 -23.92 18.17 -9.89
C LYS A 2 -23.52 18.12 -8.39
N LEU A 3 -24.47 17.87 -7.49
CA LEU A 3 -24.27 17.87 -6.03
C LEU A 3 -23.88 16.49 -5.47
N THR A 4 -24.09 15.42 -6.24
CA THR A 4 -23.75 14.04 -5.84
C THR A 4 -22.37 13.60 -6.36
N ILE A 5 -21.74 14.43 -7.21
CA ILE A 5 -20.50 14.11 -7.94
C ILE A 5 -19.25 14.47 -7.10
N SER A 6 -19.23 15.61 -6.39
CA SER A 6 -18.11 15.94 -5.47
C SER A 6 -17.99 15.01 -4.26
N ILE A 7 -19.06 14.29 -3.89
CA ILE A 7 -19.00 13.30 -2.80
C ILE A 7 -18.15 12.09 -3.23
N LEU A 8 -18.02 11.83 -4.54
CA LEU A 8 -17.32 10.66 -5.06
C LEU A 8 -15.80 10.82 -5.03
N CYS A 9 -15.25 12.02 -5.26
CA CYS A 9 -13.80 12.23 -5.37
C CYS A 9 -13.07 12.06 -4.02
N VAL A 10 -13.70 12.44 -2.90
CA VAL A 10 -13.16 12.18 -1.54
C VAL A 10 -13.44 10.74 -1.08
N PHE A 11 -14.42 10.04 -1.67
CA PHE A 11 -14.68 8.62 -1.39
C PHE A 11 -13.80 7.67 -2.21
N PHE A 12 -13.43 8.02 -3.44
CA PHE A 12 -12.54 7.20 -4.29
C PHE A 12 -11.08 7.20 -3.79
N LEU A 13 -10.63 8.30 -3.18
CA LEU A 13 -9.36 8.37 -2.43
C LEU A 13 -9.32 7.46 -1.18
N ILE A 14 -10.43 6.81 -0.78
CA ILE A 14 -10.53 6.02 0.47
C ILE A 14 -11.01 4.56 0.25
N ILE A 15 -11.54 4.18 -0.93
CA ILE A 15 -12.14 2.83 -1.15
C ILE A 15 -11.21 1.80 -1.84
N THR A 16 -9.89 2.00 -1.93
CA THR A 16 -9.00 0.93 -2.43
C THR A 16 -8.58 -0.11 -1.38
N ILE A 17 -9.16 -0.11 -0.16
CA ILE A 17 -8.96 -1.19 0.82
C ILE A 17 -10.09 -2.22 0.70
N GLY A 18 -10.09 -2.97 -0.39
CA GLY A 18 -10.94 -4.15 -0.58
C GLY A 18 -10.29 -5.41 0.00
N ALA A 19 -10.33 -5.59 1.32
CA ALA A 19 -9.99 -6.89 1.91
C ALA A 19 -11.15 -7.89 1.66
N PRO A 20 -10.92 -9.08 1.06
CA PRO A 20 -11.98 -10.06 0.86
C PRO A 20 -12.53 -10.60 2.20
N PRO A 21 -13.81 -11.01 2.25
CA PRO A 21 -14.46 -11.42 3.49
C PRO A 21 -13.83 -12.70 4.05
N VAL A 22 -13.47 -12.66 5.33
CA VAL A 22 -13.00 -13.84 6.08
C VAL A 22 -14.16 -14.84 6.19
N VAL A 23 -14.01 -15.98 5.54
CA VAL A 23 -14.87 -17.15 5.74
C VAL A 23 -14.63 -17.70 7.15
N GLU A 24 -15.62 -17.58 8.03
CA GLU A 24 -15.60 -18.21 9.36
C GLU A 24 -15.60 -19.73 9.22
N ASN A 25 -14.46 -20.37 9.51
CA ASN A 25 -14.44 -21.76 9.92
C ASN A 25 -14.02 -21.84 11.39
N VAL A 26 -15.03 -22.07 12.22
CA VAL A 26 -14.91 -22.36 13.65
C VAL A 26 -14.11 -23.65 13.82
N ASN A 27 -12.90 -23.55 14.35
CA ASN A 27 -12.37 -24.55 15.28
C ASN A 27 -11.46 -23.85 16.30
N LYS A 28 -11.94 -23.88 17.55
CA LYS A 28 -11.21 -23.43 18.73
C LYS A 28 -10.05 -24.38 18.98
N ASP A 29 -8.84 -23.86 19.01
CA ASP A 29 -7.89 -24.24 20.05
C ASP A 29 -7.02 -23.05 20.43
N LYS A 30 -7.09 -22.71 21.72
CA LYS A 30 -6.29 -21.67 22.36
C LYS A 30 -4.87 -22.18 22.50
N GLN A 31 -3.88 -21.47 21.97
CA GLN A 31 -2.64 -21.21 22.71
C GLN A 31 -1.71 -20.20 22.02
N HIS A 32 -1.19 -19.30 22.87
CA HIS A 32 -0.03 -18.43 22.73
C HIS A 32 -0.09 -17.28 21.72
N ALA A 33 -0.71 -16.20 22.18
CA ALA A 33 -0.34 -14.85 21.80
C ALA A 33 1.03 -14.51 22.42
N ASP A 34 2.03 -14.25 21.59
CA ASP A 34 3.08 -13.30 21.91
C ASP A 34 3.62 -12.70 20.60
N SER A 35 3.86 -11.38 20.61
CA SER A 35 4.41 -10.53 19.54
C SER A 35 3.61 -10.35 18.23
N LYS A 36 2.56 -9.52 18.27
CA LYS A 36 2.02 -8.78 17.09
C LYS A 36 1.36 -7.45 17.47
N GLU A 37 1.79 -6.79 18.54
CA GLU A 37 1.18 -5.52 19.00
C GLU A 37 1.84 -4.24 18.45
N ASP A 38 3.05 -4.30 17.87
CA ASP A 38 3.73 -3.05 17.46
C ASP A 38 3.17 -2.41 16.17
N ASN A 39 2.55 -3.20 15.27
CA ASN A 39 1.98 -2.67 14.02
C ASN A 39 0.54 -2.14 14.16
N SER A 40 -0.18 -2.48 15.24
CA SER A 40 -1.58 -2.04 15.39
C SER A 40 -1.66 -0.57 15.76
N ASP A 41 -0.77 -0.10 16.64
CA ASP A 41 -0.81 1.29 17.12
C ASP A 41 -0.39 2.28 16.04
N GLU A 42 0.56 1.92 15.18
CA GLU A 42 1.00 2.76 14.06
C GLU A 42 -0.08 2.84 12.97
N ALA A 43 -0.69 1.71 12.60
CA ALA A 43 -1.82 1.66 11.66
C ALA A 43 -3.05 2.41 12.19
N LEU A 44 -3.35 2.30 13.49
CA LEU A 44 -4.42 3.08 14.12
C LEU A 44 -4.12 4.58 14.06
N ASN A 45 -2.87 4.98 14.28
CA ASN A 45 -2.50 6.39 14.20
C ASN A 45 -2.57 6.97 12.79
N GLU A 46 -2.21 6.18 11.77
CA GLU A 46 -2.37 6.54 10.37
C GLU A 46 -3.85 6.71 9.99
N LEU A 47 -4.71 5.82 10.48
CA LEU A 47 -6.16 5.91 10.29
C LEU A 47 -6.78 7.14 10.98
N GLU A 48 -6.33 7.47 12.19
CA GLU A 48 -6.78 8.67 12.91
C GLU A 48 -6.29 9.96 12.23
N TYR A 49 -5.06 9.97 11.71
CA TYR A 49 -4.55 11.08 10.88
C TYR A 49 -5.40 11.29 9.63
N SER A 50 -5.70 10.23 8.89
CA SER A 50 -6.57 10.27 7.70
C SER A 50 -7.95 10.84 8.04
N ARG A 51 -8.53 10.45 9.19
CA ARG A 51 -9.80 10.99 9.67
C ARG A 51 -9.71 12.49 9.94
N TYR A 52 -8.64 12.95 10.58
CA TYR A 52 -8.43 14.38 10.87
C TYR A 52 -8.29 15.19 9.58
N LEU A 53 -7.49 14.72 8.62
CA LEU A 53 -7.35 15.35 7.31
C LEU A 53 -8.71 15.49 6.61
N LYS A 54 -9.49 14.41 6.56
CA LYS A 54 -10.82 14.42 5.96
C LYS A 54 -11.77 15.41 6.63
N GLU A 55 -11.76 15.45 7.96
CA GLU A 55 -12.59 16.37 8.74
C GLU A 55 -12.21 17.84 8.47
N VAL A 56 -10.92 18.16 8.40
CA VAL A 56 -10.45 19.52 8.06
C VAL A 56 -10.92 19.93 6.67
N VAL A 57 -10.79 19.04 5.67
CA VAL A 57 -11.26 19.29 4.30
C VAL A 57 -12.77 19.53 4.28
N GLU A 58 -13.56 18.67 4.92
CA GLU A 58 -15.02 18.80 4.99
C GLU A 58 -15.45 20.13 5.65
N ILE A 59 -14.75 20.55 6.72
CA ILE A 59 -15.00 21.84 7.36
C ILE A 59 -14.70 22.99 6.40
N LEU A 60 -13.56 22.97 5.68
CA LEU A 60 -13.17 24.00 4.72
C LEU A 60 -14.13 24.11 3.54
N GLU A 61 -14.65 22.98 3.03
CA GLU A 61 -15.62 22.95 1.94
C GLU A 61 -16.98 23.57 2.29
N ASN A 62 -17.32 23.64 3.58
CA ASN A 62 -18.54 24.30 4.04
C ASN A 62 -18.48 25.84 3.91
N ASP A 63 -17.31 26.42 3.61
CA ASP A 63 -17.16 27.83 3.25
C ASP A 63 -17.23 27.99 1.71
N PRO A 64 -18.28 28.62 1.15
CA PRO A 64 -18.41 28.72 -0.31
C PRO A 64 -17.32 29.55 -0.99
N ASP A 65 -16.74 30.53 -0.30
CA ASP A 65 -15.72 31.42 -0.87
C ASP A 65 -14.36 30.74 -0.86
N PHE A 66 -14.04 30.02 0.21
CA PHE A 66 -12.85 29.18 0.30
C PHE A 66 -12.94 27.98 -0.65
N LYS A 67 -14.10 27.33 -0.73
CA LYS A 67 -14.36 26.24 -1.68
C LYS A 67 -14.10 26.70 -3.11
N LYS A 68 -14.63 27.85 -3.53
CA LYS A 68 -14.33 28.42 -4.85
C LYS A 68 -12.85 28.72 -5.04
N LYS A 69 -12.17 29.18 -4.00
CA LYS A 69 -10.72 29.41 -4.07
C LYS A 69 -9.95 28.11 -4.22
N LEU A 70 -10.40 27.04 -3.57
CA LEU A 70 -9.83 25.70 -3.71
C LEU A 70 -10.10 25.15 -5.13
N GLU A 71 -11.32 25.28 -5.64
CA GLU A 71 -11.73 24.87 -7.00
C GLU A 71 -10.99 25.63 -8.11
N ASN A 72 -10.57 26.87 -7.88
CA ASN A 72 -9.84 27.68 -8.87
C ASN A 72 -8.34 27.80 -8.57
N ALA A 73 -7.86 27.21 -7.48
CA ALA A 73 -6.44 27.22 -7.17
C ALA A 73 -5.73 26.21 -8.08
N SER A 74 -4.53 26.56 -8.50
CA SER A 74 -3.64 25.56 -9.07
C SER A 74 -3.36 24.51 -8.00
N ILE A 75 -3.21 23.25 -8.41
CA ILE A 75 -2.89 22.18 -7.49
C ILE A 75 -1.51 22.40 -6.89
N ASP A 76 -0.58 22.99 -7.64
CA ASP A 76 0.65 23.58 -7.11
C ASP A 76 0.45 24.47 -5.88
N ASP A 77 -0.50 25.40 -5.96
CA ASP A 77 -0.83 26.26 -4.83
C ASP A 77 -1.46 25.49 -3.68
N ILE A 78 -2.13 24.36 -3.96
CA ILE A 78 -2.65 23.46 -2.95
C ILE A 78 -1.46 22.73 -2.29
N LYS A 79 -0.67 21.95 -3.02
CA LYS A 79 0.45 21.13 -2.50
C LYS A 79 1.55 21.92 -1.81
N SER A 80 1.93 23.07 -2.36
CA SER A 80 2.92 23.95 -1.74
C SER A 80 2.45 24.49 -0.38
N GLY A 81 1.14 24.47 -0.15
CA GLY A 81 0.46 25.04 1.00
C GLY A 81 0.12 26.52 0.82
N ASN A 82 0.31 27.11 -0.37
CA ASN A 82 -0.03 28.50 -0.65
C ASN A 82 -1.51 28.79 -0.41
N ILE A 83 -2.42 27.84 -0.67
CA ILE A 83 -3.86 27.98 -0.40
C ILE A 83 -4.15 28.36 1.06
N ALA A 84 -3.28 27.94 1.98
CA ALA A 84 -3.45 28.21 3.40
C ALA A 84 -3.39 29.71 3.75
N GLN A 85 -2.85 30.58 2.88
CA GLN A 85 -2.90 32.03 3.05
C GLN A 85 -4.33 32.58 3.05
N TYR A 86 -5.26 31.89 2.37
CA TYR A 86 -6.67 32.30 2.30
C TYR A 86 -7.48 31.84 3.50
N LEU A 87 -6.90 31.04 4.40
CA LEU A 87 -7.55 30.65 5.66
C LEU A 87 -7.95 31.88 6.48
N GLY A 88 -7.19 32.97 6.33
CA GLY A 88 -7.50 34.30 6.87
C GLY A 88 -8.85 34.88 6.48
N LEU A 89 -9.41 34.45 5.33
CA LEU A 89 -10.63 35.00 4.72
C LEU A 89 -11.85 34.10 4.96
N VAL A 90 -11.66 32.91 5.52
CA VAL A 90 -12.72 31.94 5.84
C VAL A 90 -13.67 32.52 6.88
N GLN A 91 -14.97 32.21 6.74
CA GLN A 91 -16.00 32.65 7.66
C GLN A 91 -15.73 32.17 9.09
N HIS A 92 -16.05 33.03 10.06
CA HIS A 92 -15.75 32.77 11.48
C HIS A 92 -16.25 31.41 11.96
N HIS A 93 -17.46 31.00 11.58
CA HIS A 93 -18.05 29.75 12.04
C HIS A 93 -17.28 28.51 11.53
N VAL A 94 -16.68 28.58 10.35
CA VAL A 94 -15.81 27.54 9.81
C VAL A 94 -14.48 27.53 10.56
N ARG A 95 -13.91 28.71 10.85
CA ARG A 95 -12.68 28.80 11.67
C ARG A 95 -12.87 28.22 13.07
N THR A 96 -14.01 28.49 13.71
CA THR A 96 -14.35 27.87 15.00
C THR A 96 -14.40 26.34 14.91
N LYS A 97 -14.99 25.78 13.85
CA LYS A 97 -15.00 24.32 13.65
C LYS A 97 -13.59 23.76 13.40
N LEU A 98 -12.74 24.47 12.67
CA LEU A 98 -11.34 24.07 12.46
C LEU A 98 -10.55 24.10 13.78
N ASP A 99 -10.75 25.14 14.60
CA ASP A 99 -10.16 25.23 15.93
C ASP A 99 -10.61 24.03 16.80
N GLU A 100 -11.91 23.70 16.81
CA GLU A 100 -12.45 22.54 17.52
C GLU A 100 -11.88 21.20 17.02
N ALA A 101 -11.75 21.04 15.70
CA ALA A 101 -11.14 19.84 15.10
C ALA A 101 -9.66 19.72 15.52
N LYS A 102 -8.89 20.81 15.43
CA LYS A 102 -7.49 20.84 15.87
C LYS A 102 -7.35 20.54 17.36
N GLN A 103 -8.21 21.10 18.21
CA GLN A 103 -8.16 20.86 19.65
C GLN A 103 -8.43 19.40 19.99
N ARG A 104 -9.40 18.76 19.32
CA ARG A 104 -9.66 17.32 19.47
C ARG A 104 -8.46 16.48 19.04
N GLU A 105 -7.87 16.79 17.89
CA GLU A 105 -6.71 16.05 17.42
C GLU A 105 -5.51 16.26 18.34
N MET A 106 -5.23 17.50 18.76
CA MET A 106 -4.18 17.79 19.74
C MET A 106 -4.39 17.06 21.08
N ALA A 107 -5.63 16.91 21.54
CA ALA A 107 -5.93 16.12 22.74
C ALA A 107 -5.62 14.63 22.53
N ARG A 108 -6.01 14.07 21.37
CA ARG A 108 -5.68 12.69 20.98
C ARG A 108 -4.17 12.47 20.92
N LEU A 109 -3.43 13.38 20.28
CA LEU A 109 -1.99 13.30 20.12
C LEU A 109 -1.24 13.43 21.45
N ARG A 110 -1.71 14.29 22.36
CA ARG A 110 -1.16 14.39 23.72
C ARG A 110 -1.35 13.09 24.49
N GLU A 111 -2.51 12.44 24.36
CA GLU A 111 -2.75 11.14 24.98
C GLU A 111 -1.86 10.05 24.38
N LEU A 112 -1.67 10.03 23.06
CA LEU A 112 -0.75 9.12 22.38
C LEU A 112 0.69 9.29 22.88
N VAL A 113 1.19 10.53 22.98
CA VAL A 113 2.52 10.82 23.53
C VAL A 113 2.60 10.37 24.99
N ALA A 114 1.56 10.62 25.79
CA ALA A 114 1.53 10.20 27.19
C ALA A 114 1.55 8.66 27.33
N GLN A 115 0.82 7.94 26.47
CA GLN A 115 0.88 6.47 26.40
C GLN A 115 2.28 5.99 26.03
N ARG A 116 2.88 6.56 24.98
CA ARG A 116 4.23 6.19 24.55
C ARG A 116 5.26 6.42 25.67
N LEU A 117 5.18 7.55 26.37
CA LEU A 117 6.06 7.84 27.52
C LEU A 117 5.85 6.90 28.71
N ARG A 118 4.63 6.40 28.93
CA ARG A 118 4.32 5.40 29.97
C ARG A 118 4.90 4.02 29.62
N ASN A 119 4.98 3.69 28.34
CA ASN A 119 5.46 2.40 27.84
C ASN A 119 6.99 2.34 27.72
N LEU A 120 7.69 3.47 27.83
CA LEU A 120 9.15 3.50 27.81
C LEU A 120 9.76 2.82 29.04
N SER A 121 10.86 2.10 28.83
CA SER A 121 11.66 1.53 29.91
C SER A 121 12.27 2.61 30.81
N GLU A 122 12.63 2.23 32.03
CA GLU A 122 13.29 3.15 32.97
C GLU A 122 14.60 3.73 32.42
N LYS A 123 15.33 2.94 31.62
CA LYS A 123 16.54 3.36 30.92
C LYS A 123 16.24 4.43 29.86
N GLU A 124 15.24 4.21 29.00
CA GLU A 124 14.85 5.17 27.96
C GLU A 124 14.32 6.48 28.56
N ARG A 125 13.53 6.40 29.64
CA ARG A 125 13.07 7.58 30.38
C ARG A 125 14.22 8.39 30.97
N MET A 126 15.26 7.71 31.44
CA MET A 126 16.46 8.34 31.99
C MET A 126 17.34 8.97 30.90
N GLU A 127 17.41 8.36 29.71
CA GLU A 127 18.08 8.93 28.53
C GLU A 127 17.37 10.18 28.02
N LEU A 128 16.04 10.15 27.92
CA LEU A 128 15.19 11.33 27.62
C LEU A 128 15.43 12.49 28.60
N ALA A 129 15.54 12.21 29.89
CA ALA A 129 15.74 13.23 30.93
C ALA A 129 17.16 13.82 30.94
N ARG A 130 18.15 13.11 30.40
CA ARG A 130 19.56 13.54 30.39
C ARG A 130 19.93 14.45 29.21
N GLY A 131 19.03 14.62 28.23
CA GLY A 131 19.26 15.52 27.09
C GLY A 131 20.47 15.09 26.26
N ASP A 132 20.60 13.78 26.00
CA ASP A 132 21.66 13.23 25.15
C ASP A 132 21.52 13.80 23.72
N PRO A 133 22.60 14.31 23.09
CA PRO A 133 22.59 14.70 21.67
C PRO A 133 22.21 13.57 20.70
N ASN A 134 22.35 12.29 21.07
CA ASN A 134 21.84 11.13 20.32
C ASN A 134 20.53 10.57 20.93
N GLY A 135 19.98 11.22 21.96
CA GLY A 135 18.81 10.78 22.69
C GLY A 135 17.50 11.08 21.96
N LYS A 136 16.59 10.12 22.10
CA LYS A 136 15.17 10.22 21.71
C LYS A 136 14.55 11.49 22.34
N HIS A 137 14.27 12.55 21.56
CA HIS A 137 13.68 13.78 22.10
C HIS A 137 12.15 13.69 22.17
N VAL A 138 11.51 14.33 23.16
CA VAL A 138 10.03 14.38 23.25
C VAL A 138 9.40 14.94 21.95
N GLN A 139 10.10 15.87 21.30
CA GLN A 139 9.71 16.43 20.00
C GLN A 139 9.54 15.38 18.90
N GLN A 140 10.27 14.27 18.93
CA GLN A 140 10.19 13.22 17.90
C GLN A 140 8.88 12.40 18.02
N PHE A 141 8.23 12.44 19.18
CA PHE A 141 6.97 11.75 19.40
C PHE A 141 5.78 12.64 19.02
N LEU A 142 6.03 13.92 18.70
CA LEU A 142 5.01 14.85 18.23
C LEU A 142 4.78 14.61 16.72
N PRO A 143 3.53 14.37 16.29
CA PRO A 143 3.22 14.19 14.87
C PRO A 143 3.56 15.42 14.05
N GLN A 144 4.08 15.22 12.84
CA GLN A 144 4.67 16.31 12.06
C GLN A 144 3.63 17.18 11.31
N HIS A 145 2.40 16.69 11.19
CA HIS A 145 1.33 17.32 10.39
C HIS A 145 0.55 18.45 11.10
N ILE A 146 0.86 18.81 12.35
CA ILE A 146 0.20 19.90 13.11
C ILE A 146 1.22 20.87 13.69
N ASP A 147 0.84 22.15 13.82
CA ASP A 147 1.62 23.13 14.56
C ASP A 147 1.38 23.05 16.08
N HIS A 148 2.35 22.45 16.78
CA HIS A 148 2.37 22.31 18.23
C HIS A 148 2.65 23.62 18.98
N GLN A 149 3.12 24.67 18.32
CA GLN A 149 3.41 25.96 18.96
C GLN A 149 2.14 26.78 19.21
N ASN A 150 1.09 26.54 18.43
CA ASN A 150 -0.22 27.15 18.60
C ASN A 150 -1.29 26.08 18.83
N SER A 151 -1.45 25.57 20.05
CA SER A 151 -2.32 24.40 20.25
C SER A 151 -3.83 24.66 20.18
N GLU A 152 -4.27 25.92 20.22
CA GLU A 152 -5.69 26.25 20.44
C GLU A 152 -6.42 26.76 19.19
N SER A 153 -5.70 27.24 18.18
CA SER A 153 -6.30 27.71 16.93
C SER A 153 -5.64 27.09 15.71
N PHE A 154 -6.46 26.69 14.74
CA PHE A 154 -6.06 26.16 13.44
C PHE A 154 -5.72 27.33 12.51
N GLY A 155 -4.43 27.44 12.20
CA GLY A 155 -3.86 28.52 11.41
C GLY A 155 -3.33 28.06 10.06
N GLN A 156 -2.80 29.02 9.30
CA GLN A 156 -2.18 28.77 8.00
C GLN A 156 -1.11 27.67 8.06
N ALA A 157 -0.26 27.71 9.10
CA ALA A 157 0.82 26.74 9.28
C ALA A 157 0.30 25.30 9.48
N ASP A 158 -0.88 25.12 10.07
CA ASP A 158 -1.48 23.79 10.24
C ASP A 158 -1.94 23.24 8.89
N LEU A 159 -2.67 24.04 8.12
CA LEU A 159 -3.15 23.63 6.80
C LEU A 159 -1.98 23.36 5.84
N GLU A 160 -0.94 24.20 5.85
CA GLU A 160 0.27 23.98 5.06
C GLU A 160 0.99 22.66 5.45
N ARG A 161 1.15 22.38 6.76
CA ARG A 161 1.77 21.12 7.21
C ARG A 161 0.92 19.91 6.87
N LEU A 162 -0.40 20.03 7.00
CA LEU A 162 -1.34 18.97 6.70
C LEU A 162 -1.27 18.57 5.22
N ILE A 163 -1.27 19.56 4.32
CA ILE A 163 -1.18 19.33 2.88
C ILE A 163 0.19 18.76 2.48
N ARG A 164 1.28 19.31 3.04
CA ARG A 164 2.63 18.80 2.76
C ARG A 164 2.86 17.39 3.28
N HIS A 165 2.27 17.05 4.43
CA HIS A 165 2.34 15.70 4.97
C HIS A 165 1.57 14.72 4.07
N ALA A 166 0.35 15.07 3.69
CA ALA A 166 -0.46 14.26 2.77
C ALA A 166 0.27 14.01 1.43
N SER A 167 0.97 15.03 0.91
CA SER A 167 1.76 14.89 -0.32
C SER A 167 2.95 13.93 -0.17
N LYS A 168 3.64 13.96 0.97
CA LYS A 168 4.75 13.04 1.25
C LYS A 168 4.30 11.59 1.47
N ASP A 169 3.12 11.41 2.08
CA ASP A 169 2.59 10.06 2.33
C ASP A 169 2.33 9.32 1.02
N LEU A 170 1.94 10.03 -0.04
CA LEU A 170 1.71 9.45 -1.36
C LEU A 170 3.00 8.91 -2.01
N ASP A 171 4.09 9.67 -1.99
CA ASP A 171 5.40 9.20 -2.50
C ASP A 171 5.90 7.98 -1.69
N GLU A 172 5.62 7.95 -0.39
CA GLU A 172 6.00 6.85 0.47
C GLU A 172 5.13 5.61 0.23
N ILE A 173 3.85 5.79 -0.13
CA ILE A 173 2.96 4.71 -0.57
C ILE A 173 3.51 4.07 -1.85
N ASP A 174 3.87 4.87 -2.86
CA ASP A 174 4.47 4.38 -4.11
C ASP A 174 5.75 3.56 -3.81
N ARG A 175 6.65 4.07 -2.96
CA ARG A 175 7.86 3.33 -2.54
C ARG A 175 7.57 2.03 -1.78
N LYS A 176 6.60 2.06 -0.86
CA LYS A 176 6.20 0.86 -0.10
C LYS A 176 5.59 -0.18 -1.03
N ARG A 177 4.80 0.24 -2.01
CA ARG A 177 4.24 -0.63 -3.04
C ARG A 177 5.36 -1.33 -3.83
N GLU A 178 6.35 -0.59 -4.35
CA GLU A 178 7.50 -1.17 -5.05
C GLU A 178 8.24 -2.21 -4.18
N GLN A 179 8.44 -1.93 -2.89
CA GLN A 179 9.09 -2.86 -1.96
C GLN A 179 8.25 -4.11 -1.73
N GLN A 180 6.94 -3.95 -1.53
CA GLN A 180 5.99 -5.05 -1.36
C GLN A 180 5.93 -5.93 -2.61
N PHE A 181 5.93 -5.33 -3.80
CA PHE A 181 5.97 -6.08 -5.06
C PHE A 181 7.28 -6.85 -5.21
N LYS A 182 8.41 -6.24 -4.86
CA LYS A 182 9.71 -6.93 -4.85
C LYS A 182 9.70 -8.13 -3.89
N GLU A 183 9.21 -7.97 -2.67
CA GLU A 183 9.06 -9.06 -1.70
C GLU A 183 8.11 -10.16 -2.18
N TYR A 184 7.02 -9.78 -2.85
CA TYR A 184 6.07 -10.71 -3.46
C TYR A 184 6.76 -11.60 -4.50
N GLU A 185 7.50 -11.01 -5.43
CA GLU A 185 8.23 -11.74 -6.47
C GLU A 185 9.36 -12.62 -5.89
N MET A 186 10.09 -12.14 -4.87
CA MET A 186 11.06 -12.96 -4.14
C MET A 186 10.41 -14.12 -3.39
N THR A 187 9.22 -13.93 -2.82
CA THR A 187 8.47 -15.00 -2.13
C THR A 187 8.05 -16.09 -3.10
N LYS A 188 7.52 -15.72 -4.29
CA LYS A 188 7.16 -16.66 -5.36
C LYS A 188 8.35 -17.52 -5.77
N GLU A 189 9.52 -16.90 -5.99
CA GLU A 189 10.73 -17.64 -6.38
C GLU A 189 11.26 -18.51 -5.23
N TYR A 190 11.22 -18.05 -3.98
CA TYR A 190 11.60 -18.83 -2.81
C TYR A 190 10.74 -20.10 -2.68
N GLU A 191 9.42 -19.95 -2.74
CA GLU A 191 8.50 -21.09 -2.71
C GLU A 191 8.72 -22.05 -3.87
N ARG A 192 8.97 -21.53 -5.08
CA ARG A 192 9.28 -22.36 -6.25
C ARG A 192 10.52 -23.20 -6.00
N ARG A 193 11.62 -22.59 -5.54
CA ARG A 193 12.87 -23.31 -5.21
C ARG A 193 12.67 -24.33 -4.10
N ALA A 194 11.91 -23.98 -3.05
CA ALA A 194 11.59 -24.90 -1.95
C ALA A 194 10.78 -26.11 -2.43
N LYS A 195 9.77 -25.90 -3.29
CA LYS A 195 8.98 -26.98 -3.92
C LYS A 195 9.86 -27.89 -4.78
N LEU A 196 10.72 -27.32 -5.62
CA LEU A 196 11.65 -28.09 -6.47
C LEU A 196 12.65 -28.92 -5.65
N ALA A 197 13.09 -28.43 -4.49
CA ALA A 197 14.01 -29.15 -3.61
C ALA A 197 13.39 -30.40 -2.96
N GLN A 198 12.06 -30.47 -2.87
CA GLN A 198 11.32 -31.61 -2.31
C GLN A 198 10.94 -32.67 -3.38
N MET A 199 11.11 -32.35 -4.66
CA MET A 199 10.74 -33.21 -5.79
C MET A 199 11.87 -34.17 -6.19
N ASN A 200 11.52 -35.29 -6.82
CA ASN A 200 12.51 -36.14 -7.45
C ASN A 200 13.02 -35.55 -8.79
N GLU A 201 14.06 -36.17 -9.38
CA GLU A 201 14.71 -35.62 -10.58
C GLU A 201 13.77 -35.49 -11.78
N GLU A 202 12.87 -36.44 -11.98
CA GLU A 202 11.94 -36.44 -13.12
C GLU A 202 10.87 -35.35 -12.95
N GLU A 203 10.30 -35.25 -11.75
CA GLU A 203 9.33 -34.22 -11.36
C GLU A 203 9.93 -32.82 -11.47
N ARG A 204 11.16 -32.63 -10.98
CA ARG A 204 11.89 -31.36 -11.03
C ARG A 204 12.07 -30.88 -12.46
N LYS A 205 12.57 -31.74 -13.36
CA LYS A 205 12.72 -31.40 -14.79
C LYS A 205 11.39 -31.03 -15.45
N LYS A 206 10.32 -31.75 -15.11
CA LYS A 206 8.98 -31.46 -15.63
C LYS A 206 8.47 -30.09 -15.16
N GLN A 207 8.62 -29.78 -13.87
CA GLN A 207 8.20 -28.49 -13.31
C GLN A 207 9.03 -27.32 -13.85
N GLU A 208 10.35 -27.49 -13.99
CA GLU A 208 11.21 -26.48 -14.61
C GLU A 208 10.85 -26.22 -16.07
N ALA A 209 10.49 -27.26 -16.83
CA ALA A 209 10.03 -27.11 -18.21
C ALA A 209 8.70 -26.36 -18.29
N LEU A 210 7.71 -26.71 -17.44
CA LEU A 210 6.42 -26.02 -17.37
C LEU A 210 6.58 -24.55 -16.97
N HIS A 211 7.44 -24.26 -16.00
CA HIS A 211 7.70 -22.89 -15.57
C HIS A 211 8.36 -22.07 -16.68
N ARG A 212 9.33 -22.65 -17.40
CA ARG A 212 9.94 -21.99 -18.56
C ARG A 212 8.93 -21.72 -19.66
N GLU A 213 8.08 -22.69 -19.98
CA GLU A 213 7.00 -22.52 -20.95
C GLU A 213 6.02 -21.42 -20.53
N ALA A 214 5.69 -21.33 -19.24
CA ALA A 214 4.84 -20.26 -18.71
C ALA A 214 5.49 -18.87 -18.84
N ILE A 215 6.77 -18.72 -18.50
CA ILE A 215 7.51 -17.46 -18.69
C ILE A 215 7.56 -17.10 -20.17
N GLU A 216 7.91 -18.04 -21.05
CA GLU A 216 7.93 -17.78 -22.48
C GLU A 216 6.56 -17.36 -22.98
N LYS A 217 5.47 -18.02 -22.55
CA LYS A 217 4.11 -17.63 -22.91
C LYS A 217 3.78 -16.20 -22.46
N LYS A 218 4.17 -15.80 -21.24
CA LYS A 218 3.95 -14.45 -20.71
C LYS A 218 4.69 -13.37 -21.51
N LYS A 219 5.90 -13.66 -21.99
CA LYS A 219 6.67 -12.76 -22.88
C LYS A 219 6.07 -12.60 -24.27
N HIS A 220 5.19 -13.50 -24.70
CA HIS A 220 4.49 -13.39 -25.98
C HIS A 220 3.21 -12.57 -25.79
N HIS A 221 3.37 -11.27 -25.58
CA HIS A 221 2.28 -10.30 -25.61
C HIS A 221 2.32 -9.44 -26.90
N PRO A 222 1.21 -8.79 -27.29
CA PRO A 222 1.23 -7.74 -28.30
C PRO A 222 2.21 -6.63 -27.90
N GLU A 223 2.70 -5.88 -28.90
CA GLU A 223 3.55 -4.72 -28.64
C GLU A 223 2.78 -3.70 -27.79
N VAL A 224 3.42 -3.28 -26.69
CA VAL A 224 2.87 -2.33 -25.73
C VAL A 224 3.49 -0.99 -26.04
N ASN A 225 2.65 0.02 -26.25
CA ASN A 225 3.13 1.36 -26.53
C ASN A 225 3.78 1.95 -25.28
N HIS A 226 4.76 2.84 -25.47
CA HIS A 226 5.33 3.62 -24.39
C HIS A 226 4.22 4.43 -23.68
N PRO A 227 4.07 4.36 -22.34
CA PRO A 227 3.04 5.09 -21.62
C PRO A 227 3.16 6.60 -21.84
N GLY A 228 2.06 7.25 -22.24
CA GLY A 228 2.06 8.67 -22.59
C GLY A 228 2.54 8.98 -24.01
N SER A 229 2.84 7.98 -24.84
CA SER A 229 3.13 8.20 -26.26
C SER A 229 1.88 8.60 -27.07
N VAL A 230 2.12 9.26 -28.21
CA VAL A 230 1.04 9.63 -29.14
C VAL A 230 0.31 8.38 -29.65
N ASP A 231 1.04 7.32 -29.97
CA ASP A 231 0.48 6.06 -30.46
C ASP A 231 -0.46 5.42 -29.42
N GLN A 232 -0.04 5.41 -28.14
CA GLN A 232 -0.86 4.93 -27.03
C GLN A 232 -2.17 5.72 -26.92
N MET A 233 -2.10 7.06 -26.98
CA MET A 233 -3.30 7.91 -26.88
C MET A 233 -4.23 7.78 -28.09
N GLN A 234 -3.68 7.64 -29.30
CA GLN A 234 -4.46 7.37 -30.51
C GLN A 234 -5.17 6.02 -30.43
N GLU A 235 -4.49 5.01 -29.90
CA GLU A 235 -5.08 3.69 -29.71
C GLU A 235 -6.24 3.71 -28.69
N VAL A 236 -6.12 4.49 -27.60
CA VAL A 236 -7.24 4.71 -26.67
C VAL A 236 -8.38 5.45 -27.36
N TRP A 237 -8.08 6.53 -28.09
CA TRP A 237 -9.06 7.32 -28.83
C TRP A 237 -9.88 6.49 -29.84
N GLU A 238 -9.23 5.60 -30.57
CA GLU A 238 -9.90 4.79 -31.59
C GLU A 238 -10.70 3.65 -30.98
N ASP A 239 -10.09 2.88 -30.09
CA ASP A 239 -10.66 1.60 -29.68
C ASP A 239 -11.43 1.67 -28.36
N VAL A 240 -11.09 2.60 -27.47
CA VAL A 240 -11.79 2.79 -26.18
C VAL A 240 -12.85 3.87 -26.32
N ASP A 241 -12.49 5.03 -26.89
CA ASP A 241 -13.45 6.13 -27.06
C ASP A 241 -14.36 5.96 -28.29
N HIS A 242 -14.02 5.02 -29.18
CA HIS A 242 -14.75 4.74 -30.43
C HIS A 242 -14.84 5.95 -31.35
N LEU A 243 -13.77 6.75 -31.42
CA LEU A 243 -13.67 7.94 -32.25
C LEU A 243 -12.81 7.69 -33.50
N GLU A 244 -13.02 8.51 -34.54
CA GLU A 244 -12.26 8.35 -35.80
C GLU A 244 -10.81 8.78 -35.61
N ALA A 245 -9.88 7.94 -36.09
CA ALA A 245 -8.44 8.14 -36.07
C ALA A 245 -8.01 9.52 -36.58
N GLU A 246 -8.57 9.94 -37.72
CA GLU A 246 -8.21 11.19 -38.40
C GLU A 246 -8.66 12.44 -37.62
N GLN A 247 -9.51 12.27 -36.60
CA GLN A 247 -10.00 13.34 -35.75
C GLN A 247 -9.22 13.48 -34.44
N PHE A 248 -8.21 12.64 -34.21
CA PHE A 248 -7.41 12.71 -32.99
C PHE A 248 -6.89 14.12 -32.74
N ASN A 249 -7.22 14.65 -31.56
CA ASN A 249 -6.80 15.96 -31.13
C ASN A 249 -6.40 15.90 -29.65
N PRO A 250 -5.15 16.22 -29.28
CA PRO A 250 -4.68 16.14 -27.89
C PRO A 250 -5.54 16.94 -26.91
N LYS A 251 -6.08 18.08 -27.33
CA LYS A 251 -6.98 18.89 -26.49
C LYS A 251 -8.30 18.18 -26.23
N SER A 252 -8.89 17.61 -27.26
CA SER A 252 -10.15 16.86 -27.13
C SER A 252 -9.94 15.59 -26.32
N PHE A 253 -8.81 14.90 -26.52
CA PHE A 253 -8.42 13.73 -25.74
C PHE A 253 -8.31 14.07 -24.25
N PHE A 254 -7.58 15.14 -23.89
CA PHE A 254 -7.47 15.61 -22.50
C PHE A 254 -8.83 15.92 -21.89
N GLN A 255 -9.67 16.71 -22.58
CA GLN A 255 -10.99 17.09 -22.08
C GLN A 255 -11.97 15.92 -21.95
N LEU A 256 -11.77 14.86 -22.74
CA LEU A 256 -12.59 13.66 -22.68
C LEU A 256 -12.25 12.79 -21.46
N HIS A 257 -10.97 12.76 -21.08
CA HIS A 257 -10.46 11.96 -19.97
C HIS A 257 -10.36 12.71 -18.64
N ASP A 258 -10.52 14.04 -18.65
CA ASP A 258 -10.85 14.85 -17.47
C ASP A 258 -12.33 14.58 -17.12
N ILE A 259 -12.57 13.44 -16.47
CA ILE A 259 -13.90 12.88 -16.20
C ILE A 259 -14.68 13.81 -15.28
N ASN A 260 -13.98 14.44 -14.34
CA ASN A 260 -14.59 15.31 -13.34
C ASN A 260 -14.71 16.79 -13.83
N SER A 261 -14.05 17.14 -14.94
CA SER A 261 -14.00 18.46 -15.56
C SER A 261 -13.40 19.55 -14.68
N ASP A 262 -12.41 19.20 -13.85
CA ASP A 262 -11.67 20.14 -12.99
C ASP A 262 -10.48 20.80 -13.70
N GLY A 263 -10.18 20.36 -14.92
CA GLY A 263 -9.12 20.90 -15.76
C GLY A 263 -7.78 20.19 -15.62
N PHE A 264 -7.74 19.07 -14.90
CA PHE A 264 -6.56 18.25 -14.68
C PHE A 264 -6.85 16.77 -14.98
N LEU A 265 -5.79 15.98 -15.19
CA LEU A 265 -5.88 14.52 -15.19
C LEU A 265 -5.23 13.99 -13.93
N ASP A 266 -6.01 13.36 -13.06
CA ASP A 266 -5.48 12.72 -11.84
C ASP A 266 -4.90 11.33 -12.10
N GLU A 267 -4.33 10.72 -11.06
CA GLU A 267 -3.74 9.38 -11.14
C GLU A 267 -4.72 8.30 -11.60
N GLY A 268 -5.98 8.36 -11.16
CA GLY A 268 -6.98 7.39 -11.53
C GLY A 268 -7.42 7.56 -12.98
N GLU A 269 -7.50 8.80 -13.45
CA GLU A 269 -7.79 9.11 -14.86
C GLU A 269 -6.64 8.66 -15.77
N ILE A 270 -5.38 8.87 -15.35
CA ILE A 270 -4.19 8.39 -16.07
C ILE A 270 -4.15 6.86 -16.08
N GLU A 271 -4.39 6.19 -14.96
CA GLU A 271 -4.48 4.72 -14.88
C GLU A 271 -5.56 4.16 -15.80
N ALA A 272 -6.72 4.81 -15.86
CA ALA A 272 -7.81 4.40 -16.76
C ALA A 272 -7.39 4.49 -18.23
N ILE A 273 -6.63 5.53 -18.62
CA ILE A 273 -6.05 5.65 -19.96
C ILE A 273 -5.04 4.51 -20.21
N MET A 274 -4.22 4.14 -19.22
CA MET A 274 -3.19 3.10 -19.36
C MET A 274 -3.76 1.68 -19.34
N GLN A 275 -4.98 1.48 -18.84
CA GLN A 275 -5.58 0.15 -18.66
C GLN A 275 -5.46 -0.71 -19.92
N LYS A 276 -5.69 -0.12 -21.09
CA LYS A 276 -5.61 -0.84 -22.36
C LYS A 276 -4.21 -1.37 -22.67
N GLU A 277 -3.16 -0.61 -22.37
CA GLU A 277 -1.77 -1.05 -22.57
C GLU A 277 -1.40 -2.17 -21.58
N ALA A 278 -1.82 -2.04 -20.31
CA ALA A 278 -1.58 -3.07 -19.30
C ALA A 278 -2.28 -4.40 -19.65
N GLU A 279 -3.46 -4.35 -20.26
CA GLU A 279 -4.21 -5.54 -20.71
C GLU A 279 -3.55 -6.29 -21.88
N LYS A 280 -2.64 -5.65 -22.62
CA LYS A 280 -1.84 -6.35 -23.64
C LYS A 280 -0.86 -7.34 -23.01
N VAL A 281 -0.25 -6.96 -21.89
CA VAL A 281 0.73 -7.79 -21.16
C VAL A 281 0.03 -8.81 -20.27
N HIS A 282 -0.94 -8.33 -19.48
CA HIS A 282 -1.66 -9.14 -18.50
C HIS A 282 -3.10 -9.34 -18.95
N ASP A 283 -3.39 -10.51 -19.48
CA ASP A 283 -4.74 -10.86 -19.92
C ASP A 283 -5.71 -10.93 -18.72
N ASN A 284 -7.01 -10.75 -18.99
CA ASN A 284 -8.07 -10.82 -17.98
C ASN A 284 -8.45 -12.28 -17.64
N THR A 285 -7.52 -13.23 -17.74
CA THR A 285 -7.80 -14.64 -17.45
C THR A 285 -7.81 -14.92 -15.95
N PRO A 286 -8.57 -15.94 -15.47
CA PRO A 286 -8.51 -16.37 -14.07
C PRO A 286 -7.11 -16.82 -13.62
N GLU A 287 -6.24 -17.17 -14.57
CA GLU A 287 -4.86 -17.59 -14.33
C GLU A 287 -3.87 -16.42 -14.25
N ALA A 288 -4.28 -15.20 -14.63
CA ALA A 288 -3.45 -14.01 -14.54
C ALA A 288 -3.23 -13.62 -13.07
N ASP A 289 -2.02 -13.14 -12.77
CA ASP A 289 -1.67 -12.65 -11.45
C ASP A 289 -2.20 -11.22 -11.28
N PRO A 290 -3.23 -10.99 -10.42
CA PRO A 290 -3.81 -9.66 -10.27
C PRO A 290 -2.82 -8.66 -9.64
N VAL A 291 -1.80 -9.14 -8.91
CA VAL A 291 -0.77 -8.29 -8.31
C VAL A 291 0.19 -7.79 -9.39
N GLU A 292 0.64 -8.67 -10.29
CA GLU A 292 1.47 -8.27 -11.44
C GLU A 292 0.74 -7.27 -12.34
N LYS A 293 -0.55 -7.51 -12.63
CA LYS A 293 -1.36 -6.60 -13.44
C LYS A 293 -1.46 -5.20 -12.83
N GLN A 294 -1.75 -5.11 -11.54
CA GLN A 294 -1.86 -3.82 -10.86
C GLN A 294 -0.52 -3.10 -10.82
N GLU A 295 0.57 -3.81 -10.50
CA GLU A 295 1.91 -3.20 -10.50
C GLU A 295 2.29 -2.70 -11.90
N GLU A 296 1.91 -3.40 -12.97
CA GLU A 296 2.17 -2.92 -14.34
C GLU A 296 1.45 -1.60 -14.62
N MET A 297 0.19 -1.48 -14.22
CA MET A 297 -0.57 -0.23 -14.31
C MET A 297 0.08 0.90 -13.49
N ASP A 298 0.50 0.60 -12.27
CA ASP A 298 1.11 1.57 -11.38
C ASP A 298 2.46 2.08 -11.93
N ARG A 299 3.29 1.17 -12.49
CA ARG A 299 4.55 1.53 -13.17
C ARG A 299 4.30 2.44 -14.38
N MET A 300 3.28 2.15 -15.18
CA MET A 300 2.91 2.99 -16.33
C MET A 300 2.45 4.38 -15.87
N ARG A 301 1.59 4.47 -14.84
CA ARG A 301 1.15 5.74 -14.25
C ARG A 301 2.34 6.56 -13.76
N GLU A 302 3.21 5.97 -12.94
CA GLU A 302 4.37 6.66 -12.38
C GLU A 302 5.32 7.16 -13.46
N HIS A 303 5.51 6.35 -14.50
CA HIS A 303 6.30 6.73 -15.65
C HIS A 303 5.73 7.97 -16.34
N VAL A 304 4.42 7.99 -16.63
CA VAL A 304 3.73 9.15 -17.20
C VAL A 304 3.86 10.37 -16.29
N MET A 305 3.58 10.22 -14.99
CA MET A 305 3.71 11.31 -14.01
C MET A 305 5.13 11.89 -14.04
N LYS A 306 6.15 11.05 -13.93
CA LYS A 306 7.55 11.50 -13.97
C LYS A 306 7.91 12.23 -15.27
N GLU A 307 7.34 11.83 -16.39
CA GLU A 307 7.61 12.46 -17.69
C GLU A 307 6.81 13.75 -17.92
N PHE A 308 5.58 13.85 -17.40
CA PHE A 308 4.63 14.91 -17.74
C PHE A 308 4.43 15.91 -16.59
N ASP A 309 4.28 15.44 -15.36
CA ASP A 309 4.06 16.24 -14.14
C ASP A 309 5.38 16.94 -13.74
N LYS A 310 5.50 18.24 -14.05
CA LYS A 310 6.74 18.99 -13.82
C LYS A 310 6.78 19.61 -12.44
N ASN A 311 5.61 19.82 -11.86
CA ASN A 311 5.47 20.49 -10.59
C ASN A 311 5.32 19.48 -9.41
N ASN A 312 5.22 18.19 -9.73
CA ASN A 312 5.05 17.04 -8.84
C ASN A 312 3.74 17.13 -8.04
N ASP A 313 2.70 17.63 -8.69
CA ASP A 313 1.38 17.80 -8.12
C ASP A 313 0.46 16.57 -8.25
N ARG A 314 1.01 15.46 -8.76
CA ARG A 314 0.36 14.15 -8.95
C ARG A 314 -0.95 14.30 -9.72
N MET A 315 -1.02 15.31 -10.58
CA MET A 315 -2.05 15.54 -11.57
C MET A 315 -1.37 16.17 -12.80
N LEU A 316 -2.03 16.13 -13.94
CA LEU A 316 -1.52 16.76 -15.16
C LEU A 316 -2.41 17.91 -15.56
N SER A 317 -1.87 19.12 -15.53
CA SER A 317 -2.50 20.25 -16.17
C SER A 317 -2.52 20.09 -17.70
N TYR A 318 -3.42 20.80 -18.38
CA TYR A 318 -3.42 20.78 -19.85
C TYR A 318 -2.09 21.29 -20.45
N GLU A 319 -1.42 22.23 -19.78
CA GLU A 319 -0.13 22.75 -20.22
C GLU A 319 0.97 21.68 -20.13
N GLU A 320 1.04 20.95 -19.01
CA GLU A 320 1.97 19.83 -18.83
C GLU A 320 1.68 18.70 -19.80
N PHE A 321 0.41 18.33 -19.97
CA PHE A 321 -0.01 17.34 -20.95
C PHE A 321 0.43 17.74 -22.37
N GLN A 322 0.18 18.99 -22.76
CA GLN A 322 0.58 19.50 -24.06
C GLN A 322 2.11 19.52 -24.20
N HIS A 323 2.86 19.83 -23.15
CA HIS A 323 4.32 19.78 -23.19
C HIS A 323 4.85 18.35 -23.33
N GLY A 324 4.32 17.41 -22.54
CA GLY A 324 4.71 16.00 -22.56
C GLY A 324 4.43 15.35 -23.91
N ILE A 325 3.22 15.51 -24.46
CA ILE A 325 2.86 14.90 -25.76
C ILE A 325 3.68 15.49 -26.94
N ASN A 326 4.21 16.70 -26.79
CA ASN A 326 5.06 17.33 -27.79
C ASN A 326 6.56 16.99 -27.63
N ALA A 327 6.95 16.33 -26.54
CA ALA A 327 8.30 15.87 -26.31
C ALA A 327 8.70 14.80 -27.34
N ASP A 328 10.00 14.65 -27.57
CA ASP A 328 10.51 13.69 -28.55
C ASP A 328 10.25 12.25 -28.07
N GLU A 329 10.25 12.03 -26.76
CA GLU A 329 9.94 10.75 -26.12
C GLU A 329 8.51 10.30 -26.42
N ALA A 330 7.52 11.19 -26.30
CA ALA A 330 6.12 10.87 -26.59
C ALA A 330 5.86 10.62 -28.09
N LYS A 331 6.64 11.26 -28.97
CA LYS A 331 6.53 11.08 -30.44
C LYS A 331 7.24 9.84 -30.94
N ASN A 332 8.30 9.43 -30.26
CA ASN A 332 9.07 8.25 -30.61
C ASN A 332 8.66 7.13 -29.66
N ASN A 333 7.60 6.40 -30.03
CA ASN A 333 7.16 5.22 -29.29
C ASN A 333 8.26 4.16 -29.25
N GLN A 334 8.99 4.08 -28.14
CA GLN A 334 10.07 3.12 -27.94
C GLN A 334 9.56 1.76 -27.46
N GLY A 335 8.24 1.63 -27.30
CA GLY A 335 7.59 0.50 -26.63
C GLY A 335 7.80 0.54 -25.11
N TRP A 336 7.01 -0.26 -24.42
CA TRP A 336 7.12 -0.43 -22.97
C TRP A 336 7.76 -1.76 -22.60
N GLN A 337 8.68 -1.73 -21.63
CA GLN A 337 9.27 -2.95 -21.07
C GLN A 337 8.45 -3.42 -19.87
N SER A 338 7.73 -4.52 -20.07
CA SER A 338 6.86 -5.11 -19.05
C SER A 338 7.64 -5.65 -17.87
N ILE A 339 6.94 -5.92 -16.77
CA ILE A 339 7.49 -6.60 -15.60
C ILE A 339 8.06 -7.98 -15.98
N GLU A 340 7.47 -8.66 -16.96
CA GLU A 340 7.92 -9.98 -17.43
C GLU A 340 9.26 -9.93 -18.20
N ASP A 341 9.62 -8.76 -18.71
CA ASP A 341 10.85 -8.53 -19.47
C ASP A 341 12.05 -8.17 -18.60
N SER A 342 11.85 -7.91 -17.30
CA SER A 342 12.90 -7.47 -16.38
C SER A 342 12.83 -8.17 -15.02
N THR A 343 13.98 -8.48 -14.42
CA THR A 343 14.04 -8.91 -13.03
C THR A 343 13.86 -7.71 -12.09
N VAL A 344 12.90 -7.79 -11.15
CA VAL A 344 12.63 -6.71 -10.18
C VAL A 344 13.54 -6.72 -8.95
N TYR A 345 14.32 -7.77 -8.76
CA TYR A 345 15.32 -7.90 -7.71
C TYR A 345 16.62 -8.50 -8.24
N SER A 346 17.71 -8.20 -7.54
CA SER A 346 19.03 -8.79 -7.75
C SER A 346 19.20 -10.13 -7.01
N ASP A 347 20.15 -10.95 -7.46
CA ASP A 347 20.50 -12.21 -6.79
C ASP A 347 20.92 -11.99 -5.32
N GLN A 348 21.58 -10.87 -5.02
CA GLN A 348 22.02 -10.52 -3.67
C GLN A 348 20.82 -10.19 -2.75
N GLU A 349 19.84 -9.45 -3.27
CA GLU A 349 18.58 -9.17 -2.55
C GLU A 349 17.83 -10.47 -2.26
N PHE A 350 17.69 -11.33 -3.27
CA PHE A 350 17.03 -12.63 -3.10
C PHE A 350 17.74 -13.51 -2.08
N GLN A 351 19.08 -13.57 -2.11
CA GLN A 351 19.84 -14.34 -1.12
C GLN A 351 19.56 -13.83 0.31
N SER A 352 19.66 -12.51 0.51
CA SER A 352 19.42 -11.87 1.82
C SER A 352 18.00 -12.15 2.33
N PHE A 353 17.00 -12.05 1.45
CA PHE A 353 15.60 -12.35 1.74
C PHE A 353 15.39 -13.83 2.11
N SER A 354 15.98 -14.75 1.34
CA SER A 354 15.88 -16.19 1.60
C SER A 354 16.51 -16.61 2.93
N GLU A 355 17.62 -15.97 3.33
CA GLU A 355 18.26 -16.18 4.63
C GLU A 355 17.34 -15.71 5.78
N GLN A 356 16.71 -14.54 5.64
CA GLN A 356 15.75 -14.02 6.62
C GLN A 356 14.54 -14.97 6.80
N LEU A 357 13.97 -15.48 5.70
CA LEU A 357 12.87 -16.46 5.75
C LEU A 357 13.32 -17.80 6.35
N GLY A 358 14.51 -18.28 6.01
CA GLY A 358 15.08 -19.51 6.58
C GLY A 358 15.29 -19.41 8.08
N HIS A 359 15.80 -18.26 8.56
CA HIS A 359 15.93 -17.97 9.99
C HIS A 359 14.58 -17.84 10.70
N ALA A 360 13.58 -17.21 10.09
CA ALA A 360 12.21 -17.13 10.62
C ALA A 360 11.49 -18.49 10.66
N SER A 361 11.84 -19.42 9.76
CA SER A 361 11.26 -20.76 9.65
C SER A 361 11.91 -21.79 10.57
N THR A 362 12.95 -21.43 11.34
CA THR A 362 13.60 -22.34 12.29
C THR A 362 12.94 -22.20 13.67
N PRO A 363 12.10 -23.15 14.15
CA PRO A 363 11.68 -23.12 15.54
C PRO A 363 12.92 -23.28 16.41
N HIS A 364 13.02 -22.48 17.45
CA HIS A 364 14.09 -22.54 18.46
C HIS A 364 14.38 -24.01 18.82
N ALA A 365 15.52 -24.51 18.34
CA ALA A 365 15.92 -25.90 18.55
C ALA A 365 16.10 -26.12 20.05
N SER A 366 15.10 -26.75 20.67
CA SER A 366 15.20 -27.24 22.04
C SER A 366 16.36 -28.23 22.09
N GLN A 367 17.33 -27.93 22.95
CA GLN A 367 18.55 -28.71 23.16
C GLN A 367 18.27 -30.22 23.32
N PRO A 368 19.17 -31.11 22.83
CA PRO A 368 19.01 -32.54 23.00
C PRO A 368 19.26 -32.91 24.47
N HIS A 369 18.19 -33.28 25.18
CA HIS A 369 18.32 -33.90 26.50
C HIS A 369 18.86 -35.33 26.36
N ASN A 370 20.07 -35.52 26.87
CA ASN A 370 20.79 -36.78 26.99
C ASN A 370 20.25 -37.57 28.20
N PRO A 371 19.78 -38.84 28.09
CA PRO A 371 19.37 -39.61 29.26
C PRO A 371 20.45 -40.62 29.64
N ALA A 372 21.19 -40.35 30.72
CA ALA A 372 21.99 -41.36 31.40
C ALA A 372 22.01 -41.12 32.93
N ALA A 373 21.78 -42.22 33.67
CA ALA A 373 21.78 -42.39 35.13
C ALA A 373 20.63 -41.69 35.88
N GLY A 374 19.85 -42.31 36.78
CA GLY A 374 19.89 -43.61 37.45
C GLY A 374 19.38 -43.40 38.88
N ASN A 375 18.36 -44.16 39.32
CA ASN A 375 18.18 -44.55 40.73
C ASN A 375 17.10 -45.63 40.91
N GLN A 376 17.38 -46.54 41.85
CA GLN A 376 16.77 -47.84 42.13
C GLN A 376 15.58 -47.75 43.12
N VAL A 377 14.47 -48.50 42.90
CA VAL A 377 13.95 -49.71 43.68
C VAL A 377 13.23 -49.36 45.02
N PRO A 378 12.22 -50.12 45.59
CA PRO A 378 11.75 -51.51 45.33
C PRO A 378 10.21 -51.80 45.26
N SER A 379 9.94 -53.05 44.86
CA SER A 379 8.69 -53.86 44.83
C SER A 379 7.98 -54.11 46.19
N PRO A 380 6.78 -54.72 46.21
CA PRO A 380 6.68 -56.18 46.41
C PRO A 380 5.56 -56.94 45.64
N GLN A 381 5.72 -58.27 45.65
CA GLN A 381 5.01 -59.36 44.95
C GLN A 381 3.58 -59.64 45.49
N GLU A 382 2.74 -60.29 44.68
CA GLU A 382 2.08 -61.57 45.04
C GLU A 382 1.27 -62.20 43.88
N GLN A 383 1.47 -63.49 43.65
CA GLN A 383 0.61 -64.39 42.86
C GLN A 383 -0.21 -65.25 43.84
N GLY A 384 -1.48 -65.56 43.53
CA GLY A 384 -2.21 -66.55 44.31
C GLY A 384 -3.64 -66.88 43.86
N HIS A 385 -3.76 -68.01 43.17
CA HIS A 385 -4.84 -69.01 43.26
C HIS A 385 -6.14 -68.89 42.43
N ILE A 386 -6.40 -70.00 41.71
CA ILE A 386 -7.61 -70.38 40.96
C ILE A 386 -8.42 -71.35 41.84
N PRO A 387 -9.74 -71.51 41.63
CA PRO A 387 -10.25 -72.88 41.55
C PRO A 387 -11.23 -73.13 40.37
N ARG A 388 -11.15 -74.37 39.87
CA ARG A 388 -11.99 -75.03 38.84
C ARG A 388 -13.41 -75.33 39.34
N ALA A 389 -14.39 -75.34 38.43
CA ALA A 389 -15.39 -76.43 38.26
C ALA A 389 -16.31 -76.20 37.02
N PRO A 390 -16.99 -77.24 36.49
CA PRO A 390 -17.19 -77.45 35.05
C PRO A 390 -18.69 -77.55 34.63
N PRO A 391 -19.11 -78.27 33.56
CA PRO A 391 -19.61 -77.69 32.30
C PRO A 391 -21.07 -78.06 31.97
N SER A 392 -21.71 -77.31 31.07
CA SER A 392 -22.90 -77.73 30.27
C SER A 392 -23.36 -76.54 29.41
N VAL A 393 -24.01 -76.63 28.25
CA VAL A 393 -24.39 -77.65 27.27
C VAL A 393 -24.82 -76.81 26.04
N ASN A 394 -24.58 -77.29 24.82
CA ASN A 394 -25.13 -76.74 23.58
C ASN A 394 -26.67 -76.59 23.65
N SER A 395 -27.24 -75.55 23.03
CA SER A 395 -28.33 -75.66 22.04
C SER A 395 -28.87 -74.29 21.62
N HIS A 396 -28.99 -74.13 20.30
CA HIS A 396 -29.77 -73.17 19.51
C HIS A 396 -29.32 -71.72 19.39
#